data_AF-Q0AVH0-F1
#
_entry.id   AF-Q0AVH0-F1
#
_cell.length_a   1.000
_cell.length_b   1.000
_cell.length_c   1.000
_cell.angle_alpha   90.00
_cell.angle_beta   90.00
_cell.angle_gamma   90.00
#
_symmetry.space_group_name_H-M   'P 1'
#
loop_
_entity.id
_entity.type
_entity.pdbx_description
1 polymer ?
#
loop_
_entity_poly.entity_id
_entity_poly.type
_entity_poly.pdbx_seq_one_letter_code
_entity_poly.pdbx_strand_id
1 'polypeptide(L)'
;MNRRNWLLAMGLGLLGFIGGLFWANCQPNPGYIPPLKVLGDVARVVKLEDPKQLGQIHNISHEGNNYQAMRLMDIIAEAQPIATAGQIYLVGNDGFTSSFPAEGLENSYIFFSAQNGWEAVNLKHPINSNVKMLKEIVVIAKECPPYFAITLIKPDKELFRITPGQLYKRDWLDYCYAEGQAVVENQGKSYTSAVYTRRKVFRLADFIPIEEGSRMLVMGVAGEHRFLENQGFFELKDNYISYLQLDDRNCVDKVAGVIINPPPSSIMDAFYDARRYLENNEKVLVIVIPGLTYHLYSEALSKGYLPFLKNAGAALKASGVYPLEKQVWLGAIVTGKSPEENGITTVQDQELKIPTLFAVARQLKKPALLLQPAGRQLNMEIEALPANDQNANGTADDELYALSLNQLDQGYDLIMLCFEGITSRHESQSEVVAPTLSAVKMIDGYLQGIAGKWPGRIIITATPGTDAGGSPRLDFNADTVFVPYWRISP
;
A
#
# COMPACT_ATOMS: atom_id res chain seq x y z
N MET A 1 51.32 -73.11 -16.53
CA MET A 1 50.90 -72.05 -17.49
C MET A 1 51.55 -70.74 -17.06
N ASN A 2 52.09 -69.99 -18.01
CA ASN A 2 53.29 -69.15 -17.89
C ASN A 2 53.11 -67.82 -17.14
N ARG A 3 54.06 -67.45 -16.25
CA ARG A 3 54.18 -66.12 -15.61
C ARG A 3 54.26 -64.95 -16.62
N ARG A 4 54.57 -65.24 -17.89
CA ARG A 4 54.60 -64.28 -19.00
C ARG A 4 53.22 -63.84 -19.49
N ASN A 5 52.17 -64.63 -19.28
CA ASN A 5 50.81 -64.28 -19.72
C ASN A 5 50.04 -63.46 -18.68
N TRP A 6 50.49 -63.44 -17.42
CA TRP A 6 49.87 -62.67 -16.34
C TRP A 6 50.27 -61.19 -16.38
N LEU A 7 51.51 -60.88 -16.78
CA LEU A 7 52.00 -59.51 -16.94
C LEU A 7 51.42 -58.80 -18.18
N LEU A 8 51.10 -59.54 -19.25
CA LEU A 8 50.41 -58.99 -20.43
C LEU A 8 48.92 -58.68 -20.15
N ALA A 9 48.27 -59.47 -19.30
CA ALA A 9 46.89 -59.21 -18.87
C ALA A 9 46.77 -57.97 -17.95
N MET A 10 47.77 -57.73 -17.08
CA MET A 10 47.83 -56.51 -16.27
C MET A 10 48.21 -55.26 -17.08
N GLY A 11 49.05 -55.40 -18.12
CA GLY A 11 49.43 -54.27 -18.99
C GLY A 11 48.28 -53.75 -19.86
N LEU A 12 47.41 -54.63 -20.36
CA LEU A 12 46.23 -54.24 -21.14
C LEU A 12 45.08 -53.70 -20.26
N GLY A 13 44.98 -54.13 -19.00
CA GLY A 13 44.04 -53.57 -18.03
C GLY A 13 44.37 -52.13 -17.61
N LEU A 14 45.66 -51.78 -17.53
CA LEU A 14 46.11 -50.43 -17.16
C LEU A 14 46.05 -49.42 -18.32
N LEU A 15 46.22 -49.86 -19.57
CA LEU A 15 45.99 -49.00 -20.75
C LEU A 15 44.50 -48.76 -21.01
N GLY A 16 43.62 -49.72 -20.67
CA GLY A 16 42.16 -49.52 -20.67
C GLY A 16 41.67 -48.57 -19.57
N PHE A 17 42.38 -48.47 -18.45
CA PHE A 17 42.02 -47.56 -17.35
C PHE A 17 42.55 -46.13 -17.55
N ILE A 18 43.68 -45.95 -18.24
CA ILE A 18 44.20 -44.60 -18.58
C ILE A 18 43.47 -44.00 -19.81
N GLY A 19 42.94 -44.83 -20.71
CA GLY A 19 42.07 -44.38 -21.81
C GLY A 19 40.61 -44.12 -21.44
N GLY A 20 40.12 -44.69 -20.32
CA GLY A 20 38.73 -44.58 -19.87
C GLY A 20 38.45 -43.45 -18.87
N LEU A 21 39.48 -42.82 -18.31
CA LEU A 21 39.33 -41.75 -17.30
C LEU A 21 39.42 -40.32 -17.87
N PHE A 22 39.62 -40.16 -19.18
CA PHE A 22 39.61 -38.84 -19.85
C PHE A 22 38.28 -38.49 -20.52
N TRP A 23 37.26 -39.35 -20.43
CA TRP A 23 35.88 -39.05 -20.82
C TRP A 23 34.94 -39.14 -19.60
N ALA A 24 35.41 -38.66 -18.45
CA ALA A 24 34.46 -38.08 -17.50
C ALA A 24 33.96 -36.80 -18.17
N ASN A 25 32.67 -36.77 -18.50
CA ASN A 25 31.94 -35.54 -18.78
C ASN A 25 32.21 -34.55 -17.64
N CYS A 26 33.26 -33.74 -17.76
CA CYS A 26 33.28 -32.41 -17.20
C CYS A 26 32.22 -31.63 -17.97
N GLN A 27 30.95 -31.88 -17.67
CA GLN A 27 30.02 -30.77 -17.76
C GLN A 27 30.62 -29.73 -16.81
N PRO A 28 31.05 -28.55 -17.31
CA PRO A 28 31.47 -27.51 -16.41
C PRO A 28 30.31 -27.31 -15.45
N ASN A 29 30.54 -27.58 -14.17
CA ASN A 29 29.63 -27.11 -13.13
C ASN A 29 29.40 -25.65 -13.49
N PRO A 30 28.15 -25.21 -13.72
CA PRO A 30 27.93 -23.82 -14.04
C PRO A 30 28.62 -23.02 -12.93
N GLY A 31 29.60 -22.22 -13.31
CA GLY A 31 30.16 -21.22 -12.41
C GLY A 31 29.02 -20.38 -11.85
N TYR A 32 29.28 -19.65 -10.76
CA TYR A 32 28.27 -18.80 -10.12
C TYR A 32 27.37 -18.08 -11.15
N ILE A 33 26.07 -18.39 -11.11
CA ILE A 33 25.06 -17.76 -11.95
C ILE A 33 24.47 -16.60 -11.15
N PRO A 34 24.72 -15.34 -11.55
CA PRO A 34 24.11 -14.21 -10.85
C PRO A 34 22.59 -14.26 -11.02
N PRO A 35 21.82 -13.88 -9.99
CA PRO A 35 20.36 -13.83 -10.11
C PRO A 35 19.94 -12.77 -11.11
N LEU A 36 19.01 -13.12 -12.02
CA LEU A 36 18.30 -12.17 -12.87
C LEU A 36 16.94 -11.85 -12.24
N LYS A 37 16.69 -10.57 -11.93
CA LYS A 37 15.43 -10.13 -11.34
C LYS A 37 14.43 -9.67 -12.40
N VAL A 38 13.14 -9.93 -12.18
CA VAL A 38 12.03 -9.27 -12.87
C VAL A 38 11.25 -8.46 -11.86
N LEU A 39 11.17 -7.13 -12.08
CA LEU A 39 10.70 -6.15 -11.10
C LEU A 39 10.01 -4.96 -11.77
N GLY A 40 9.64 -3.92 -11.01
CA GLY A 40 8.89 -2.77 -11.50
C GLY A 40 7.38 -2.92 -11.25
N ASP A 41 6.56 -2.75 -12.29
CA ASP A 41 5.10 -2.79 -12.21
C ASP A 41 4.55 -4.22 -12.23
N VAL A 42 4.97 -5.01 -11.25
CA VAL A 42 4.68 -6.45 -11.11
C VAL A 42 4.18 -6.76 -9.69
N ALA A 43 3.23 -7.69 -9.58
CA ALA A 43 2.72 -8.14 -8.28
C ALA A 43 3.77 -8.96 -7.52
N ARG A 44 4.61 -9.70 -8.24
CA ARG A 44 5.65 -10.56 -7.67
C ARG A 44 7.00 -10.29 -8.32
N VAL A 45 8.00 -10.01 -7.48
CA VAL A 45 9.40 -9.96 -7.93
C VAL A 45 9.88 -11.39 -8.15
N VAL A 46 10.28 -11.71 -9.38
CA VAL A 46 10.82 -13.02 -9.75
C VAL A 46 12.34 -12.94 -9.74
N LYS A 47 12.99 -13.98 -9.21
CA LYS A 47 14.44 -14.16 -9.26
C LYS A 47 14.73 -15.45 -10.00
N LEU A 48 15.44 -15.34 -11.11
CA LEU A 48 15.92 -16.49 -11.88
C LEU A 48 17.37 -16.77 -11.48
N GLU A 49 17.59 -17.93 -10.87
CA GLU A 49 18.91 -18.34 -10.36
C GLU A 49 19.46 -19.58 -11.08
N ASP A 50 18.60 -20.33 -11.77
CA ASP A 50 18.98 -21.52 -12.52
C ASP A 50 18.48 -21.44 -13.98
N PRO A 51 19.36 -21.63 -14.97
CA PRO A 51 19.00 -21.84 -16.37
C PRO A 51 18.04 -23.01 -16.64
N LYS A 52 17.71 -23.84 -15.65
CA LYS A 52 16.67 -24.87 -15.74
C LYS A 52 15.31 -24.44 -15.19
N GLN A 53 15.24 -23.33 -14.44
CA GLN A 53 13.98 -22.66 -14.05
C GLN A 53 13.37 -21.86 -15.22
N LEU A 54 14.05 -21.90 -16.36
CA LEU A 54 13.74 -21.25 -17.61
C LEU A 54 12.55 -21.89 -18.33
N GLY A 55 11.35 -21.76 -17.76
CA GLY A 55 10.05 -22.01 -18.42
C GLY A 55 10.04 -23.14 -19.45
N GLN A 56 9.37 -22.91 -20.59
CA GLN A 56 9.54 -23.79 -21.75
C GLN A 56 10.81 -23.38 -22.52
N ILE A 57 11.76 -24.31 -22.64
CA ILE A 57 12.99 -24.08 -23.40
C ILE A 57 12.70 -24.18 -24.91
N HIS A 58 13.11 -23.16 -25.64
CA HIS A 58 13.09 -23.09 -27.08
C HIS A 58 14.51 -23.11 -27.65
N ASN A 59 14.69 -23.82 -28.77
CA ASN A 59 15.92 -23.72 -29.55
C ASN A 59 15.79 -22.55 -30.52
N ILE A 60 16.68 -21.56 -30.39
CA ILE A 60 16.75 -20.41 -31.28
C ILE A 60 18.11 -20.37 -31.97
N SER A 61 18.16 -19.83 -33.20
CA SER A 61 19.42 -19.55 -33.91
C SER A 61 19.64 -18.04 -33.95
N HIS A 62 20.79 -17.57 -33.47
CA HIS A 62 21.17 -16.17 -33.45
C HIS A 62 22.67 -16.03 -33.71
N GLU A 63 23.07 -15.13 -34.61
CA GLU A 63 24.47 -14.93 -35.02
C GLU A 63 25.20 -16.22 -35.44
N GLY A 64 24.48 -17.16 -36.06
CA GLY A 64 25.04 -18.44 -36.53
C GLY A 64 25.23 -19.49 -35.42
N ASN A 65 24.87 -19.18 -34.17
CA ASN A 65 24.91 -20.09 -33.03
C ASN A 65 23.49 -20.54 -32.63
N ASN A 66 23.38 -21.72 -32.03
CA ASN A 66 22.12 -22.24 -31.52
C ASN A 66 22.11 -22.15 -29.99
N TYR A 67 21.05 -21.58 -29.44
CA TYR A 67 20.88 -21.37 -28.00
C TYR A 67 19.61 -22.03 -27.48
N GLN A 68 19.67 -22.47 -26.23
CA GLN A 68 18.50 -22.84 -25.44
C GLN A 68 18.03 -21.61 -24.66
N ALA A 69 16.85 -21.12 -24.98
CA ALA A 69 16.34 -19.85 -24.48
C ALA A 69 14.86 -19.95 -24.11
N MET A 70 14.35 -19.12 -23.20
CA MET A 70 12.90 -18.95 -23.02
C MET A 70 12.44 -17.65 -23.62
N ARG A 71 11.14 -17.59 -23.86
CA ARG A 71 10.47 -16.36 -24.23
C ARG A 71 10.48 -15.40 -23.05
N LEU A 72 10.86 -14.15 -23.33
CA LEU A 72 10.81 -13.06 -22.37
C LEU A 72 9.38 -12.85 -21.83
N MET A 73 8.35 -13.08 -22.65
CA MET A 73 6.95 -13.00 -22.21
C MET A 73 6.60 -13.99 -21.09
N ASP A 74 7.12 -15.22 -21.14
CA ASP A 74 6.80 -16.24 -20.14
C ASP A 74 7.41 -15.87 -18.78
N ILE A 75 8.61 -15.29 -18.80
CA ILE A 75 9.29 -14.75 -17.61
C ILE A 75 8.49 -13.59 -17.02
N ILE A 76 8.07 -12.65 -17.87
CA ILE A 76 7.29 -11.48 -17.45
C ILE A 76 5.94 -11.92 -16.88
N ALA A 77 5.29 -12.92 -17.49
CA ALA A 77 4.02 -13.46 -17.03
C ALA A 77 4.11 -14.05 -15.61
N GLU A 78 5.21 -14.74 -15.28
CA GLU A 78 5.45 -15.28 -13.93
C GLU A 78 5.54 -14.18 -12.86
N ALA A 79 6.00 -12.98 -13.23
CA ALA A 79 6.04 -11.82 -12.34
C ALA A 79 4.65 -11.20 -12.09
N GLN A 80 3.63 -11.62 -12.85
CA GLN A 80 2.27 -11.11 -12.77
C GLN A 80 2.22 -9.58 -12.90
N PRO A 81 2.44 -9.03 -14.12
CA PRO A 81 2.36 -7.60 -14.36
C PRO A 81 1.04 -7.04 -13.82
N ILE A 82 1.12 -5.92 -13.12
CA ILE A 82 -0.06 -5.31 -12.47
C ILE A 82 -1.11 -4.88 -13.51
N ALA A 83 -0.65 -4.55 -14.71
CA ALA A 83 -1.47 -4.31 -15.88
C ALA A 83 -0.68 -4.65 -17.15
N THR A 84 -1.30 -4.45 -18.32
CA THR A 84 -0.64 -4.66 -19.60
C THR A 84 0.69 -3.90 -19.68
N ALA A 85 1.78 -4.62 -19.90
CA ALA A 85 3.10 -4.04 -20.07
C ALA A 85 3.11 -3.07 -21.27
N GLY A 86 3.66 -1.89 -21.06
CA GLY A 86 3.85 -0.86 -22.09
C GLY A 86 5.28 -0.78 -22.58
N GLN A 87 6.23 -0.84 -21.65
CA GLN A 87 7.66 -0.78 -21.93
C GLN A 87 8.42 -1.81 -21.09
N ILE A 88 9.51 -2.32 -21.64
CA ILE A 88 10.46 -3.20 -20.98
C ILE A 88 11.81 -2.51 -20.92
N TYR A 89 12.43 -2.55 -19.75
CA TYR A 89 13.79 -2.08 -19.51
C TYR A 89 14.66 -3.28 -19.17
N LEU A 90 15.76 -3.41 -19.89
CA LEU A 90 16.75 -4.45 -19.71
C LEU A 90 18.03 -3.81 -19.17
N VAL A 91 18.37 -4.12 -17.91
CA VAL A 91 19.49 -3.51 -17.20
C VAL A 91 20.64 -4.50 -17.13
N GLY A 92 21.76 -4.17 -17.77
CA GLY A 92 23.02 -4.88 -17.68
C GLY A 92 23.78 -4.57 -16.40
N ASN A 93 24.68 -5.46 -15.99
CA ASN A 93 25.55 -5.25 -14.83
C ASN A 93 26.63 -4.19 -15.09
N ASP A 94 26.91 -3.89 -16.36
CA ASP A 94 27.79 -2.82 -16.84
C ASP A 94 27.16 -1.42 -16.79
N GLY A 95 25.89 -1.32 -16.40
CA GLY A 95 25.13 -0.08 -16.36
C GLY A 95 24.44 0.26 -17.69
N PHE A 96 24.68 -0.51 -18.77
CA PHE A 96 23.94 -0.33 -20.01
C PHE A 96 22.48 -0.73 -19.80
N THR A 97 21.57 0.18 -20.11
CA THR A 97 20.13 -0.05 -19.99
C THR A 97 19.49 0.15 -21.33
N SER A 98 18.76 -0.86 -21.80
CA SER A 98 17.96 -0.75 -23.02
C SER A 98 16.48 -0.66 -22.70
N SER A 99 15.77 0.19 -23.44
CA SER A 99 14.34 0.46 -23.27
C SER A 99 13.63 0.25 -24.60
N PHE A 100 12.61 -0.60 -24.64
CA PHE A 100 11.81 -0.83 -25.84
C PHE A 100 10.33 -1.13 -25.50
N PRO A 101 9.40 -0.93 -26.46
CA PRO A 101 8.00 -1.25 -26.26
C PRO A 101 7.79 -2.75 -25.97
N ALA A 102 6.79 -3.08 -25.16
CA ALA A 102 6.42 -4.48 -24.90
C ALA A 102 5.73 -5.17 -26.10
N GLU A 103 5.35 -4.41 -27.14
CA GLU A 103 4.84 -4.96 -28.39
C GLU A 103 5.97 -5.63 -29.18
N GLY A 104 5.79 -6.87 -29.63
CA GLY A 104 6.81 -7.64 -30.36
C GLY A 104 7.62 -8.62 -29.50
N LEU A 105 7.28 -8.76 -28.21
CA LEU A 105 7.97 -9.65 -27.27
C LEU A 105 7.84 -11.16 -27.61
N GLU A 106 6.93 -11.56 -28.51
CA GLU A 106 6.73 -12.95 -28.90
C GLU A 106 7.96 -13.62 -29.52
N ASN A 107 8.89 -12.82 -30.05
CA ASN A 107 10.19 -13.26 -30.58
C ASN A 107 11.37 -12.67 -29.79
N SER A 108 11.16 -12.42 -28.51
CA SER A 108 12.18 -11.96 -27.57
C SER A 108 12.50 -13.06 -26.59
N TYR A 109 13.80 -13.33 -26.40
CA TYR A 109 14.28 -14.48 -25.67
C TYR A 109 15.37 -14.13 -24.67
N ILE A 110 15.42 -14.88 -23.56
CA ILE A 110 16.49 -14.83 -22.57
C ILE A 110 17.20 -16.19 -22.52
N PHE A 111 18.52 -16.17 -22.46
CA PHE A 111 19.34 -17.35 -22.21
C PHE A 111 20.56 -17.00 -21.34
N PHE A 112 21.28 -18.02 -20.89
CA PHE A 112 22.50 -17.87 -20.12
C PHE A 112 23.69 -18.42 -20.89
N SER A 113 24.79 -17.66 -20.94
CA SER A 113 26.08 -18.11 -21.45
C SER A 113 27.19 -17.91 -20.42
N ALA A 114 28.19 -18.79 -20.44
CA ALA A 114 29.33 -18.68 -19.52
C ALA A 114 30.17 -17.41 -19.76
N GLN A 115 30.13 -16.83 -20.96
CA GLN A 115 30.92 -15.66 -21.32
C GLN A 115 30.24 -14.35 -20.92
N ASN A 116 28.94 -14.23 -21.17
CA ASN A 116 28.21 -12.96 -21.04
C ASN A 116 27.15 -13.00 -19.94
N GLY A 117 27.00 -14.12 -19.22
CA GLY A 117 25.95 -14.30 -18.22
C GLY A 117 24.56 -14.36 -18.88
N TRP A 118 23.58 -13.69 -18.28
CA TRP A 118 22.24 -13.57 -18.85
C TRP A 118 22.25 -12.62 -20.07
N GLU A 119 21.65 -13.07 -21.17
CA GLU A 119 21.58 -12.35 -22.43
C GLU A 119 20.15 -12.27 -22.94
N ALA A 120 19.77 -11.12 -23.50
CA ALA A 120 18.52 -10.94 -24.24
C ALA A 120 18.79 -10.89 -25.74
N VAL A 121 17.93 -11.58 -26.49
CA VAL A 121 17.86 -11.51 -27.96
C VAL A 121 16.44 -11.18 -28.36
N ASN A 122 16.28 -9.99 -28.94
CA ASN A 122 14.98 -9.43 -29.29
C ASN A 122 14.87 -9.28 -30.81
N LEU A 123 14.32 -10.30 -31.48
CA LEU A 123 14.39 -10.41 -32.95
C LEU A 123 13.53 -9.36 -33.69
N LYS A 124 12.55 -8.76 -33.01
CA LYS A 124 11.67 -7.71 -33.56
C LYS A 124 12.06 -6.29 -33.15
N HIS A 125 13.13 -6.14 -32.35
CA HIS A 125 13.60 -4.85 -31.87
C HIS A 125 15.01 -4.55 -32.43
N PRO A 126 15.46 -3.28 -32.44
CA PRO A 126 16.78 -2.94 -32.98
C PRO A 126 17.90 -3.60 -32.15
N ILE A 127 19.08 -3.78 -32.74
CA ILE A 127 20.17 -4.58 -32.13
C ILE A 127 20.62 -4.09 -30.75
N ASN A 128 20.46 -2.80 -30.45
CA ASN A 128 20.76 -2.21 -29.15
C ASN A 128 19.76 -2.59 -28.04
N SER A 129 18.69 -3.32 -28.37
CA SER A 129 17.82 -3.99 -27.40
C SER A 129 18.42 -5.27 -26.85
N ASN A 130 19.40 -5.87 -27.53
CA ASN A 130 20.09 -7.06 -27.06
C ASN A 130 21.11 -6.66 -25.99
N VAL A 131 20.81 -7.01 -24.74
CA VAL A 131 21.64 -6.66 -23.58
C VAL A 131 22.33 -7.91 -23.05
N LYS A 132 23.60 -7.77 -22.70
CA LYS A 132 24.45 -8.81 -22.10
C LYS A 132 24.62 -8.54 -20.61
N MET A 133 25.05 -9.54 -19.85
CA MET A 133 25.24 -9.45 -18.40
C MET A 133 24.01 -8.90 -17.68
N LEU A 134 22.82 -9.33 -18.10
CA LEU A 134 21.56 -8.86 -17.54
C LEU A 134 21.47 -9.15 -16.05
N LYS A 135 21.01 -8.15 -15.29
CA LYS A 135 20.71 -8.25 -13.86
C LYS A 135 19.25 -7.96 -13.52
N GLU A 136 18.59 -7.08 -14.28
CA GLU A 136 17.20 -6.69 -14.03
C GLU A 136 16.43 -6.60 -15.35
N ILE A 137 15.19 -7.12 -15.34
CA ILE A 137 14.13 -6.90 -16.32
C ILE A 137 13.07 -6.06 -15.61
N VAL A 138 12.93 -4.80 -15.97
CA VAL A 138 11.93 -3.91 -15.39
C VAL A 138 10.71 -3.84 -16.31
N VAL A 139 9.56 -4.18 -15.76
CA VAL A 139 8.26 -4.07 -16.43
C VAL A 139 7.65 -2.72 -16.09
N ILE A 140 7.19 -1.99 -17.11
CA ILE A 140 6.49 -0.71 -16.93
C ILE A 140 5.11 -0.84 -17.57
N ALA A 141 4.06 -0.69 -16.78
CA ALA A 141 2.68 -0.82 -17.24
C ALA A 141 2.25 0.39 -18.09
N LYS A 142 1.32 0.18 -19.05
CA LYS A 142 0.69 1.29 -19.80
C LYS A 142 -0.21 2.13 -18.90
N GLU A 143 -1.09 1.46 -18.18
CA GLU A 143 -2.07 2.07 -17.28
C GLU A 143 -2.10 1.22 -16.00
N CYS A 144 -1.53 1.75 -14.93
CA CYS A 144 -1.47 1.04 -13.67
C CYS A 144 -2.68 1.41 -12.80
N PRO A 145 -3.27 0.46 -12.06
CA PRO A 145 -4.29 0.77 -11.07
C PRO A 145 -3.76 1.79 -10.05
N PRO A 146 -4.59 2.77 -9.65
CA PRO A 146 -4.19 3.86 -8.77
C PRO A 146 -3.54 3.40 -7.46
N TYR A 147 -3.99 2.29 -6.88
CA TYR A 147 -3.53 1.74 -5.59
C TYR A 147 -2.09 1.17 -5.61
N PHE A 148 -1.49 0.96 -6.78
CA PHE A 148 -0.13 0.43 -6.90
C PHE A 148 0.93 1.54 -6.97
N ALA A 149 0.51 2.75 -7.37
CA ALA A 149 1.38 3.91 -7.38
C ALA A 149 1.48 4.55 -5.99
N ILE A 150 2.57 5.25 -5.72
CA ILE A 150 2.60 6.22 -4.63
C ILE A 150 1.92 7.50 -5.13
N THR A 151 0.99 8.04 -4.35
CA THR A 151 0.35 9.33 -4.66
C THR A 151 0.75 10.37 -3.63
N LEU A 152 1.18 11.53 -4.13
CA LEU A 152 1.51 12.71 -3.35
C LEU A 152 0.43 13.76 -3.57
N ILE A 153 -0.13 14.25 -2.47
CA ILE A 153 -1.23 15.19 -2.52
C ILE A 153 -0.98 16.39 -1.60
N LYS A 154 -1.62 17.51 -1.93
CA LYS A 154 -1.99 18.55 -0.97
C LYS A 154 -3.47 18.40 -0.63
N PRO A 155 -3.97 19.08 0.43
CA PRO A 155 -5.37 18.97 0.82
C PRO A 155 -6.40 19.32 -0.26
N ASP A 156 -5.99 20.00 -1.33
CA ASP A 156 -6.84 20.51 -2.41
C ASP A 156 -6.57 19.87 -3.78
N LYS A 157 -5.49 19.10 -3.94
CA LYS A 157 -5.11 18.51 -5.23
C LYS A 157 -4.09 17.39 -5.14
N GLU A 158 -4.10 16.52 -6.14
CA GLU A 158 -2.98 15.63 -6.44
C GLU A 158 -1.80 16.45 -7.00
N LEU A 159 -0.59 16.18 -6.52
CA LEU A 159 0.63 16.80 -7.01
C LEU A 159 1.36 15.89 -7.99
N PHE A 160 1.46 14.61 -7.63
CA PHE A 160 2.30 13.67 -8.33
C PHE A 160 1.88 12.24 -8.02
N ARG A 161 1.99 11.38 -9.01
CA ARG A 161 1.76 9.94 -8.88
C ARG A 161 2.77 9.21 -9.73
N ILE A 162 3.39 8.18 -9.15
CA ILE A 162 4.39 7.40 -9.87
C ILE A 162 4.39 5.94 -9.42
N THR A 163 4.60 5.03 -10.37
CA THR A 163 4.78 3.61 -10.06
C THR A 163 6.26 3.26 -9.84
N PRO A 164 6.57 2.17 -9.13
CA PRO A 164 7.91 1.62 -9.04
C PRO A 164 8.57 1.44 -10.41
N GLY A 165 7.88 0.87 -11.42
CA GLY A 165 8.41 0.70 -12.77
C GLY A 165 8.76 2.02 -13.45
N GLN A 166 7.92 3.05 -13.29
CA GLN A 166 8.20 4.38 -13.83
C GLN A 166 9.40 5.07 -13.17
N LEU A 167 9.70 4.79 -11.89
CA LEU A 167 10.88 5.33 -11.21
C LEU A 167 12.20 4.80 -11.77
N TYR A 168 12.23 3.59 -12.36
CA TYR A 168 13.44 3.09 -13.03
C TYR A 168 13.82 3.90 -14.28
N LYS A 169 12.91 4.76 -14.80
CA LYS A 169 13.19 5.68 -15.91
C LYS A 169 13.82 7.01 -15.46
N ARG A 170 13.91 7.23 -14.15
CA ARG A 170 14.28 8.51 -13.55
C ARG A 170 15.67 8.43 -12.95
N ASP A 171 16.23 9.61 -12.70
CA ASP A 171 17.44 9.71 -11.89
C ASP A 171 17.11 9.36 -10.44
N TRP A 172 17.99 8.56 -9.84
CA TRP A 172 17.96 8.21 -8.42
C TRP A 172 19.38 8.26 -7.88
N LEU A 173 19.49 8.52 -6.59
CA LEU A 173 20.75 8.54 -5.87
C LEU A 173 21.09 7.11 -5.40
N ASP A 174 22.31 6.66 -5.70
CA ASP A 174 22.88 5.48 -5.06
C ASP A 174 23.44 5.86 -3.68
N TYR A 175 22.63 5.67 -2.64
CA TYR A 175 22.97 6.08 -1.29
C TYR A 175 23.68 4.96 -0.52
N CYS A 176 24.83 5.29 0.09
CA CYS A 176 25.57 4.40 0.98
C CYS A 176 24.98 4.47 2.39
N TYR A 177 24.06 3.56 2.72
CA TYR A 177 23.48 3.45 4.05
C TYR A 177 24.41 2.67 4.98
N ALA A 178 24.84 3.26 6.09
CA ALA A 178 25.70 2.60 7.06
C ALA A 178 24.92 1.55 7.88
N GLU A 179 25.36 0.29 7.83
CA GLU A 179 24.75 -0.82 8.59
C GLU A 179 25.39 -0.99 9.96
N GLY A 180 26.66 -0.58 10.11
CA GLY A 180 27.38 -0.64 11.38
C GLY A 180 28.88 -0.60 11.22
N GLN A 181 29.56 -0.50 12.36
CA GLN A 181 31.01 -0.46 12.46
C GLN A 181 31.47 -1.54 13.45
N ALA A 182 32.49 -2.30 13.06
CA ALA A 182 33.15 -3.27 13.90
C ALA A 182 34.59 -2.82 14.16
N VAL A 183 35.06 -3.03 15.39
CA VAL A 183 36.42 -2.69 15.82
C VAL A 183 37.05 -3.93 16.45
N VAL A 184 38.27 -4.27 16.03
CA VAL A 184 39.07 -5.33 16.64
C VAL A 184 40.40 -4.74 17.10
N GLU A 185 40.76 -4.98 18.36
CA GLU A 185 42.08 -4.66 18.87
C GLU A 185 43.03 -5.86 18.69
N ASN A 186 44.17 -5.62 18.06
CA ASN A 186 45.22 -6.62 17.91
C ASN A 186 46.59 -5.98 18.09
N GLN A 187 47.41 -6.55 18.99
CA GLN A 187 48.77 -6.07 19.32
C GLN A 187 48.83 -4.56 19.66
N GLY A 188 47.86 -4.06 20.43
CA GLY A 188 47.81 -2.66 20.85
C GLY A 188 47.42 -1.68 19.72
N LYS A 189 46.98 -2.18 18.55
CA LYS A 189 46.43 -1.39 17.46
C LYS A 189 44.96 -1.73 17.24
N SER A 190 44.17 -0.71 16.95
CA SER A 190 42.75 -0.83 16.64
C SER A 190 42.55 -0.90 15.11
N TYR A 191 41.78 -1.90 14.67
CA TYR A 191 41.38 -2.09 13.27
C TYR A 191 39.88 -1.92 13.16
N THR A 192 39.46 -1.01 12.28
CA THR A 192 38.06 -0.64 12.10
C THR A 192 37.55 -1.07 10.73
N SER A 193 36.36 -1.67 10.67
CA SER A 193 35.63 -1.96 9.44
C SER A 193 34.23 -1.38 9.54
N ALA A 194 33.75 -0.73 8.49
CA ALA A 194 32.38 -0.24 8.37
C ALA A 194 31.68 -0.95 7.20
N VAL A 195 30.42 -1.33 7.41
CA VAL A 195 29.59 -2.02 6.41
C VAL A 195 28.52 -1.06 5.94
N TYR A 196 28.31 -1.03 4.62
CA TYR A 196 27.31 -0.19 3.98
C TYR A 196 26.45 -1.00 3.03
N THR A 197 25.15 -0.69 2.98
CA THR A 197 24.22 -1.14 1.93
C THR A 197 24.01 -0.02 0.93
N ARG A 198 23.97 -0.38 -0.36
CA ARG A 198 23.65 0.53 -1.46
C ARG A 198 22.14 0.56 -1.67
N ARG A 199 21.53 1.74 -1.59
CA ARG A 199 20.07 1.92 -1.69
C ARG A 199 19.74 2.88 -2.83
N LYS A 200 18.76 2.51 -3.67
CA LYS A 200 18.23 3.38 -4.74
C LYS A 200 17.23 4.35 -4.11
N VAL A 201 17.61 5.60 -3.94
CA VAL A 201 16.78 6.59 -3.23
C VAL A 201 16.54 7.86 -4.03
N PHE A 202 15.51 8.60 -3.66
CA PHE A 202 15.17 9.89 -4.26
C PHE A 202 14.53 10.84 -3.24
N ARG A 203 14.56 12.15 -3.53
CA ARG A 203 13.85 13.16 -2.75
C ARG A 203 12.61 13.62 -3.51
N LEU A 204 11.58 14.06 -2.78
CA LEU A 204 10.37 14.57 -3.43
C LEU A 204 10.63 15.87 -4.20
N ALA A 205 11.57 16.68 -3.71
CA ALA A 205 11.99 17.91 -4.36
C ALA A 205 12.55 17.70 -5.77
N ASP A 206 13.02 16.48 -6.08
CA ASP A 206 13.54 16.12 -7.41
C ASP A 206 12.40 15.97 -8.45
N PHE A 207 11.16 15.77 -7.99
CA PHE A 207 9.99 15.55 -8.85
C PHE A 207 9.01 16.72 -8.85
N ILE A 208 8.87 17.39 -7.71
CA ILE A 208 7.88 18.44 -7.50
C ILE A 208 8.47 19.55 -6.62
N PRO A 209 8.15 20.82 -6.91
CA PRO A 209 8.62 21.94 -6.10
C PRO A 209 7.93 21.92 -4.74
N ILE A 210 8.59 21.32 -3.76
CA ILE A 210 8.20 21.28 -2.35
C ILE A 210 9.31 21.92 -1.53
N GLU A 211 8.95 22.82 -0.62
CA GLU A 211 9.88 23.44 0.30
C GLU A 211 10.47 22.39 1.25
N GLU A 212 11.78 22.42 1.42
CA GLU A 212 12.48 21.59 2.42
C GLU A 212 11.92 21.88 3.81
N GLY A 213 11.73 20.84 4.63
CA GLY A 213 11.09 20.97 5.95
C GLY A 213 9.56 21.10 5.92
N SER A 214 8.91 21.04 4.75
CA SER A 214 7.45 20.91 4.67
C SER A 214 6.97 19.74 5.53
N ARG A 215 5.86 19.94 6.27
CA ARG A 215 5.26 18.86 7.06
C ARG A 215 4.64 17.84 6.13
N MET A 216 4.84 16.58 6.42
CA MET A 216 4.29 15.46 5.67
C MET A 216 3.56 14.52 6.61
N LEU A 217 2.51 13.91 6.09
CA LEU A 217 1.91 12.72 6.66
C LEU A 217 2.11 11.57 5.66
N VAL A 218 2.99 10.64 6.03
CA VAL A 218 3.31 9.45 5.23
C VAL A 218 2.47 8.29 5.75
N MET A 219 1.75 7.63 4.84
CA MET A 219 0.91 6.48 5.16
C MET A 219 1.38 5.22 4.44
N GLY A 220 1.53 4.13 5.18
CA GLY A 220 1.96 2.83 4.67
C GLY A 220 0.79 1.86 4.47
N VAL A 221 1.00 0.84 3.63
CA VAL A 221 -0.04 -0.16 3.36
C VAL A 221 -0.37 -1.06 4.55
N ALA A 222 0.50 -1.12 5.57
CA ALA A 222 0.29 -1.92 6.77
C ALA A 222 -0.39 -1.12 7.90
N GLY A 223 -0.87 0.08 7.60
CA GLY A 223 -1.57 0.91 8.57
C GLY A 223 -0.71 1.97 9.24
N GLU A 224 0.54 2.13 8.79
CA GLU A 224 1.45 3.14 9.33
C GLU A 224 0.93 4.54 9.06
N HIS A 225 1.06 5.42 10.04
CA HIS A 225 0.61 6.80 9.98
C HIS A 225 1.64 7.69 10.69
N ARG A 226 2.52 8.36 9.92
CA ARG A 226 3.67 9.09 10.46
C ARG A 226 3.66 10.55 10.03
N PHE A 227 3.65 11.45 11.02
CA PHE A 227 3.94 12.87 10.80
C PHE A 227 5.44 13.10 10.79
N LEU A 228 5.94 13.63 9.69
CA LEU A 228 7.37 13.74 9.41
C LEU A 228 7.67 15.10 8.77
N GLU A 229 8.92 15.53 8.84
CA GLU A 229 9.39 16.66 8.02
C GLU A 229 9.99 16.13 6.71
N ASN A 230 9.89 16.93 5.65
CA ASN A 230 10.49 16.60 4.35
C ASN A 230 12.01 16.76 4.37
N GLN A 231 12.69 15.84 5.05
CA GLN A 231 14.15 15.77 5.18
C GLN A 231 14.72 14.38 4.83
N GLY A 232 13.90 13.33 4.89
CA GLY A 232 14.27 11.95 4.56
C GLY A 232 14.30 11.64 3.06
N PHE A 233 14.45 10.35 2.76
CA PHE A 233 14.50 9.82 1.40
C PHE A 233 13.36 8.84 1.15
N PHE A 234 12.96 8.72 -0.11
CA PHE A 234 12.14 7.61 -0.58
C PHE A 234 13.04 6.57 -1.25
N GLU A 235 12.87 5.31 -0.89
CA GLU A 235 13.66 4.18 -1.38
C GLU A 235 12.84 3.34 -2.36
N LEU A 236 13.36 3.15 -3.57
CA LEU A 236 12.82 2.22 -4.55
C LEU A 236 13.32 0.81 -4.25
N LYS A 237 12.42 -0.06 -3.78
CA LYS A 237 12.73 -1.46 -3.44
C LYS A 237 12.01 -2.39 -4.41
N ASP A 238 12.71 -2.82 -5.46
CA ASP A 238 12.23 -3.73 -6.50
C ASP A 238 10.86 -3.29 -7.11
N ASN A 239 9.72 -3.67 -6.52
CA ASN A 239 8.36 -3.35 -6.96
C ASN A 239 7.53 -2.50 -5.97
N TYR A 240 8.15 -1.81 -5.01
CA TYR A 240 7.46 -0.88 -4.11
C TYR A 240 8.39 0.25 -3.66
N ILE A 241 7.81 1.24 -2.97
CA ILE A 241 8.52 2.42 -2.48
C ILE A 241 8.40 2.48 -0.95
N SER A 242 9.49 2.74 -0.25
CA SER A 242 9.53 2.96 1.20
C SER A 242 9.95 4.39 1.51
N TYR A 243 9.62 4.89 2.70
CA TYR A 243 10.22 6.10 3.24
C TYR A 243 11.31 5.73 4.24
N LEU A 244 12.45 6.40 4.16
CA LEU A 244 13.62 6.20 5.02
C LEU A 244 14.04 7.54 5.63
N GLN A 245 13.91 7.63 6.96
CA GLN A 245 14.56 8.69 7.73
C GLN A 245 15.91 8.20 8.24
N LEU A 246 16.96 8.99 7.98
CA LEU A 246 18.34 8.55 8.17
C LEU A 246 18.75 8.52 9.64
N ASP A 247 18.21 9.42 10.46
CA ASP A 247 18.74 9.68 11.81
C ASP A 247 18.15 8.77 12.90
N ASP A 248 16.94 8.24 12.70
CA ASP A 248 16.17 7.56 13.76
C ASP A 248 15.65 6.17 13.36
N ARG A 249 16.07 5.65 12.20
CA ARG A 249 15.54 4.40 11.59
C ARG A 249 14.02 4.40 11.43
N ASN A 250 13.33 5.54 11.50
CA ASN A 250 11.92 5.61 11.16
C ASN A 250 11.78 5.28 9.68
N CYS A 251 11.08 4.18 9.42
CA CYS A 251 10.82 3.67 8.10
C CYS A 251 9.31 3.45 7.97
N VAL A 252 8.76 3.87 6.84
CA VAL A 252 7.43 3.42 6.42
C VAL A 252 7.67 2.51 5.23
N ASP A 253 7.47 1.20 5.42
CA ASP A 253 7.62 0.24 4.33
C ASP A 253 6.37 0.32 3.43
N LYS A 254 6.54 0.13 2.12
CA LYS A 254 5.43 0.12 1.15
C LYS A 254 4.47 1.32 1.35
N VAL A 255 4.97 2.52 1.10
CA VAL A 255 4.21 3.77 1.20
C VAL A 255 3.04 3.73 0.20
N ALA A 256 1.82 3.92 0.71
CA ALA A 256 0.62 4.06 -0.10
C ALA A 256 0.45 5.50 -0.61
N GLY A 257 0.77 6.49 0.23
CA GLY A 257 0.66 7.89 -0.16
C GLY A 257 1.24 8.86 0.85
N VAL A 258 1.37 10.11 0.43
CA VAL A 258 1.93 11.19 1.22
C VAL A 258 1.05 12.44 1.10
N ILE A 259 0.68 13.01 2.24
CA ILE A 259 -0.02 14.28 2.32
C ILE A 259 1.00 15.37 2.69
N ILE A 260 1.21 16.32 1.79
CA ILE A 260 2.06 17.49 2.03
C ILE A 260 1.23 18.58 2.69
N ASN A 261 1.73 19.11 3.81
CA ASN A 261 1.04 20.05 4.69
C ASN A 261 -0.37 19.54 5.04
N PRO A 262 -0.46 18.39 5.72
CA PRO A 262 -1.75 17.83 6.10
C PRO A 262 -2.55 18.82 6.96
N PRO A 263 -3.90 18.78 6.89
CA PRO A 263 -4.72 19.60 7.77
C PRO A 263 -4.41 19.28 9.24
N PRO A 264 -4.59 20.25 10.15
CA PRO A 264 -4.28 20.06 11.57
C PRO A 264 -5.21 19.06 12.27
N SER A 265 -6.36 18.73 11.68
CA SER A 265 -7.34 17.79 12.23
C SER A 265 -7.20 16.41 11.61
N SER A 266 -7.52 15.38 12.41
CA SER A 266 -7.62 13.99 12.01
C SER A 266 -8.92 13.37 12.54
N ILE A 267 -9.42 12.32 11.88
CA ILE A 267 -10.52 11.52 12.42
C ILE A 267 -10.20 10.92 13.80
N MET A 268 -8.91 10.72 14.11
CA MET A 268 -8.44 10.24 15.41
C MET A 268 -8.70 11.24 16.54
N ASP A 269 -8.89 12.53 16.21
CA ASP A 269 -9.21 13.57 17.19
C ASP A 269 -10.57 13.31 17.87
N ALA A 270 -11.48 12.56 17.22
CA ALA A 270 -12.78 12.19 17.78
C ALA A 270 -12.66 11.51 19.15
N PHE A 271 -11.67 10.62 19.30
CA PHE A 271 -11.39 9.96 20.58
C PHE A 271 -10.97 10.96 21.66
N TYR A 272 -10.00 11.82 21.35
CA TYR A 272 -9.43 12.75 22.33
C TYR A 272 -10.42 13.86 22.71
N ASP A 273 -11.17 14.38 21.74
CA ASP A 273 -12.22 15.37 21.97
C ASP A 273 -13.34 14.77 22.83
N ALA A 274 -13.83 13.57 22.49
CA ALA A 274 -14.89 12.90 23.25
C ALA A 274 -14.43 12.57 24.68
N ARG A 275 -13.21 12.03 24.83
CA ARG A 275 -12.61 11.76 26.14
C ARG A 275 -12.56 13.02 27.00
N ARG A 276 -12.07 14.13 26.44
CA ARG A 276 -11.95 15.41 27.17
C ARG A 276 -13.32 15.88 27.68
N TYR A 277 -14.36 15.77 26.86
CA TYR A 277 -15.72 16.15 27.26
C TYR A 277 -16.26 15.24 28.38
N LEU A 278 -16.06 13.92 28.28
CA LEU A 278 -16.47 12.97 29.32
C LEU A 278 -15.76 13.24 30.66
N GLU A 279 -14.45 13.52 30.62
CA GLU A 279 -13.63 13.89 31.79
C GLU A 279 -14.14 15.19 32.45
N ASN A 280 -14.70 16.11 31.65
CA ASN A 280 -15.31 17.36 32.12
C ASN A 280 -16.79 17.23 32.53
N ASN A 281 -17.32 16.01 32.64
CA ASN A 281 -18.74 15.73 32.91
C ASN A 281 -19.72 16.29 31.87
N GLU A 282 -19.27 16.51 30.64
CA GLU A 282 -20.13 16.85 29.52
C GLU A 282 -20.62 15.57 28.83
N LYS A 283 -21.88 15.56 28.42
CA LYS A 283 -22.42 14.48 27.58
C LYS A 283 -21.88 14.61 26.16
N VAL A 284 -21.59 13.49 25.51
CA VAL A 284 -21.01 13.44 24.16
C VAL A 284 -21.81 12.55 23.23
N LEU A 285 -22.13 13.10 22.06
CA LEU A 285 -22.66 12.36 20.93
C LEU A 285 -21.61 12.33 19.83
N VAL A 286 -21.17 11.13 19.43
CA VAL A 286 -20.24 10.94 18.31
C VAL A 286 -21.02 10.35 17.14
N ILE A 287 -21.01 11.02 15.99
CA ILE A 287 -21.73 10.60 14.79
C ILE A 287 -20.73 10.32 13.67
N VAL A 288 -20.80 9.12 13.11
CA VAL A 288 -19.95 8.66 12.02
C VAL A 288 -20.80 8.41 10.77
N ILE A 289 -20.49 9.10 9.67
CA ILE A 289 -21.24 9.07 8.42
C ILE A 289 -20.36 8.47 7.30
N PRO A 290 -20.47 7.18 6.98
CA PRO A 290 -19.70 6.60 5.89
C PRO A 290 -19.99 7.26 4.54
N GLY A 291 -18.95 7.43 3.72
CA GLY A 291 -19.05 7.97 2.36
C GLY A 291 -19.13 9.50 2.27
N LEU A 292 -19.21 10.23 3.39
CA LEU A 292 -19.22 11.70 3.37
C LEU A 292 -17.78 12.23 3.28
N THR A 293 -17.22 12.29 2.08
CA THR A 293 -15.91 12.90 1.86
C THR A 293 -15.99 14.44 1.98
N TYR A 294 -14.85 15.09 2.21
CA TYR A 294 -14.82 16.56 2.27
C TYR A 294 -15.21 17.19 0.92
N HIS A 295 -14.87 16.54 -0.19
CA HIS A 295 -15.31 16.93 -1.53
C HIS A 295 -16.84 16.93 -1.64
N LEU A 296 -17.47 15.79 -1.31
CA LEU A 296 -18.92 15.63 -1.39
C LEU A 296 -19.64 16.59 -0.44
N TYR A 297 -19.11 16.79 0.77
CA TYR A 297 -19.58 17.81 1.70
C TYR A 297 -19.58 19.21 1.04
N SER A 298 -18.46 19.61 0.45
CA SER A 298 -18.30 20.94 -0.16
C SER A 298 -19.26 21.14 -1.33
N GLU A 299 -19.43 20.11 -2.16
CA GLU A 299 -20.38 20.11 -3.27
C GLU A 299 -21.82 20.22 -2.78
N ALA A 300 -22.23 19.37 -1.84
CA ALA A 300 -23.59 19.33 -1.31
C ALA A 300 -23.96 20.63 -0.57
N LEU A 301 -23.00 21.23 0.15
CA LEU A 301 -23.15 22.54 0.78
C LEU A 301 -23.38 23.63 -0.25
N SER A 302 -22.60 23.65 -1.34
CA SER A 302 -22.73 24.65 -2.41
C SER A 302 -24.09 24.58 -3.12
N LYS A 303 -24.65 23.37 -3.22
CA LYS A 303 -25.95 23.08 -3.84
C LYS A 303 -27.14 23.18 -2.87
N GLY A 304 -26.93 23.51 -1.60
CA GLY A 304 -28.01 23.69 -0.60
C GLY A 304 -28.64 22.39 -0.08
N TYR A 305 -27.95 21.25 -0.19
CA TYR A 305 -28.42 19.96 0.32
C TYR A 305 -28.13 19.73 1.80
N LEU A 306 -27.39 20.64 2.45
CA LEU A 306 -26.96 20.55 3.86
C LEU A 306 -27.42 21.76 4.71
N PRO A 307 -28.72 22.09 4.77
CA PRO A 307 -29.20 23.26 5.50
C PRO A 307 -28.87 23.23 7.00
N PHE A 308 -28.94 22.08 7.67
CA PHE A 308 -28.60 21.98 9.10
C PHE A 308 -27.10 22.16 9.32
N LEU A 309 -26.26 21.39 8.62
CA LEU A 309 -24.81 21.48 8.78
C LEU A 309 -24.25 22.85 8.34
N LYS A 310 -24.89 23.52 7.37
CA LYS A 310 -24.56 24.92 7.02
C LYS A 310 -24.72 25.87 8.21
N ASN A 311 -25.79 25.69 9.00
CA ASN A 311 -26.07 26.52 10.16
C ASN A 311 -25.23 26.13 11.39
N ALA A 312 -24.80 24.87 11.48
CA ALA A 312 -23.91 24.38 12.53
C ALA A 312 -22.47 24.92 12.42
N GLY A 313 -22.10 25.51 11.27
CA GLY A 313 -20.78 26.07 11.00
C GLY A 313 -19.96 25.27 9.99
N ALA A 314 -18.88 25.88 9.49
CA ALA A 314 -18.01 25.23 8.52
C ALA A 314 -17.27 24.03 9.15
N ALA A 315 -17.29 22.89 8.46
CA ALA A 315 -16.53 21.73 8.88
C ALA A 315 -15.04 22.00 8.82
N LEU A 316 -14.28 21.48 9.77
CA LEU A 316 -12.84 21.33 9.60
C LEU A 316 -12.58 20.22 8.58
N LYS A 317 -11.57 20.40 7.72
CA LYS A 317 -11.03 19.31 6.91
C LYS A 317 -10.17 18.43 7.81
N ALA A 318 -10.50 17.15 7.92
CA ALA A 318 -9.73 16.20 8.72
C ALA A 318 -9.11 15.12 7.83
N SER A 319 -7.88 14.74 8.16
CA SER A 319 -7.20 13.59 7.54
C SER A 319 -7.75 12.29 8.09
N GLY A 320 -8.04 11.34 7.21
CA GLY A 320 -8.28 9.96 7.55
C GLY A 320 -7.00 9.17 7.78
N VAL A 321 -7.12 7.84 7.66
CA VAL A 321 -6.02 6.88 7.77
C VAL A 321 -5.97 5.97 6.53
N TYR A 322 -4.95 5.14 6.41
CA TYR A 322 -4.87 4.11 5.38
C TYR A 322 -4.74 2.72 6.04
N PRO A 323 -5.33 1.64 5.50
CA PRO A 323 -6.17 1.56 4.29
C PRO A 323 -7.48 2.36 4.33
N LEU A 324 -7.99 2.70 3.13
CA LEU A 324 -9.23 3.45 2.93
C LEU A 324 -10.46 2.55 3.08
N GLU A 325 -10.63 1.98 4.27
CA GLU A 325 -11.70 1.05 4.59
C GLU A 325 -12.48 1.56 5.80
N LYS A 326 -13.81 1.41 5.76
CA LYS A 326 -14.72 1.92 6.79
C LYS A 326 -14.37 1.40 8.19
N GLN A 327 -14.04 0.11 8.30
CA GLN A 327 -13.71 -0.56 9.56
C GLN A 327 -12.37 -0.10 10.13
N VAL A 328 -11.36 0.04 9.27
CA VAL A 328 -10.03 0.59 9.63
C VAL A 328 -10.17 2.00 10.21
N TRP A 329 -10.96 2.86 9.56
CA TRP A 329 -11.19 4.22 10.04
C TRP A 329 -12.02 4.27 11.30
N LEU A 330 -13.01 3.39 11.45
CA LEU A 330 -13.77 3.28 12.69
C LEU A 330 -12.85 2.89 13.86
N GLY A 331 -11.95 1.93 13.67
CA GLY A 331 -10.92 1.57 14.65
C GLY A 331 -10.09 2.78 15.08
N ALA A 332 -9.66 3.62 14.12
CA ALA A 332 -8.92 4.83 14.41
C ALA A 332 -9.75 5.90 15.15
N ILE A 333 -11.03 6.07 14.80
CA ILE A 333 -11.96 6.99 15.46
C ILE A 333 -12.19 6.60 16.92
N VAL A 334 -12.44 5.31 17.19
CA VAL A 334 -12.81 4.84 18.55
C VAL A 334 -11.62 4.68 19.49
N THR A 335 -10.39 4.68 18.97
CA THR A 335 -9.16 4.52 19.77
C THR A 335 -8.25 5.75 19.76
N GLY A 336 -8.39 6.64 18.79
CA GLY A 336 -7.49 7.78 18.60
C GLY A 336 -6.07 7.39 18.18
N LYS A 337 -5.92 6.19 17.59
CA LYS A 337 -4.64 5.60 17.21
C LYS A 337 -4.65 5.10 15.77
N SER A 338 -3.45 5.03 15.17
CA SER A 338 -3.28 4.54 13.81
C SER A 338 -3.70 3.07 13.66
N PRO A 339 -4.05 2.62 12.45
CA PRO A 339 -4.36 1.21 12.17
C PRO A 339 -3.28 0.22 12.62
N GLU A 340 -2.00 0.56 12.43
CA GLU A 340 -0.87 -0.25 12.91
C GLU A 340 -0.89 -0.42 14.45
N GLU A 341 -1.17 0.65 15.19
CA GLU A 341 -1.22 0.65 16.65
C GLU A 341 -2.49 -0.01 17.19
N ASN A 342 -3.64 0.26 16.58
CA ASN A 342 -4.94 -0.23 17.05
C ASN A 342 -5.22 -1.68 16.63
N GLY A 343 -4.53 -2.19 15.61
CA GLY A 343 -4.60 -3.56 15.14
C GLY A 343 -5.62 -3.83 14.03
N ILE A 344 -6.40 -2.84 13.60
CA ILE A 344 -7.39 -2.96 12.53
C ILE A 344 -6.80 -2.40 11.24
N THR A 345 -6.17 -3.26 10.45
CA THR A 345 -5.48 -2.88 9.21
C THR A 345 -6.25 -3.28 7.95
N THR A 346 -7.29 -4.10 8.10
CA THR A 346 -8.16 -4.60 7.04
C THR A 346 -9.60 -4.72 7.55
N VAL A 347 -10.57 -4.84 6.63
CA VAL A 347 -11.98 -5.09 6.95
C VAL A 347 -12.21 -6.42 7.65
N GLN A 348 -11.32 -7.39 7.49
CA GLN A 348 -11.41 -8.69 8.17
C GLN A 348 -10.96 -8.62 9.64
N ASP A 349 -10.19 -7.59 10.01
CA ASP A 349 -9.72 -7.42 11.38
C ASP A 349 -10.87 -6.94 12.28
N GLN A 350 -11.20 -7.72 13.30
CA GLN A 350 -12.29 -7.42 14.24
C GLN A 350 -11.80 -7.03 15.63
N GLU A 351 -10.59 -7.49 16.01
CA GLU A 351 -10.06 -7.39 17.37
C GLU A 351 -9.13 -6.18 17.54
N LEU A 352 -9.53 -5.26 18.40
CA LEU A 352 -8.72 -4.10 18.76
C LEU A 352 -7.64 -4.48 19.78
N LYS A 353 -6.40 -4.04 19.54
CA LYS A 353 -5.25 -4.27 20.45
C LYS A 353 -5.20 -3.30 21.63
N ILE A 354 -6.02 -2.26 21.60
CA ILE A 354 -6.01 -1.17 22.56
C ILE A 354 -7.44 -0.80 22.97
N PRO A 355 -7.64 -0.22 24.17
CA PRO A 355 -8.97 0.13 24.65
C PRO A 355 -9.64 1.23 23.80
N THR A 356 -10.97 1.16 23.71
CA THR A 356 -11.77 2.17 23.00
C THR A 356 -12.24 3.32 23.91
N LEU A 357 -12.89 4.32 23.31
CA LEU A 357 -13.64 5.35 24.03
C LEU A 357 -14.69 4.76 25.00
N PHE A 358 -15.24 3.58 24.71
CA PHE A 358 -16.19 2.91 25.61
C PHE A 358 -15.50 2.36 26.87
N ALA A 359 -14.26 1.91 26.77
CA ALA A 359 -13.46 1.57 27.95
C ALA A 359 -13.20 2.81 28.82
N VAL A 360 -12.93 3.97 28.20
CA VAL A 360 -12.78 5.26 28.91
C VAL A 360 -14.08 5.62 29.62
N ALA A 361 -15.23 5.57 28.94
CA ALA A 361 -16.53 5.86 29.55
C ALA A 361 -16.81 4.92 30.74
N ARG A 362 -16.54 3.61 30.60
CA ARG A 362 -16.66 2.64 31.69
C ARG A 362 -15.76 2.99 32.88
N GLN A 363 -14.50 3.35 32.64
CA GLN A 363 -13.57 3.74 33.70
C GLN A 363 -14.05 4.99 34.46
N LEU A 364 -14.66 5.94 33.75
CA LEU A 364 -15.26 7.15 34.31
C LEU A 364 -16.65 6.91 34.93
N LYS A 365 -17.16 5.67 34.90
CA LYS A 365 -18.51 5.30 35.35
C LYS A 365 -19.62 6.08 34.63
N LYS A 366 -19.41 6.36 33.36
CA LYS A 366 -20.32 7.08 32.46
C LYS A 366 -21.09 6.06 31.60
N PRO A 367 -22.44 5.95 31.72
CA PRO A 367 -23.24 5.12 30.83
C PRO A 367 -23.00 5.48 29.37
N ALA A 368 -22.74 4.47 28.55
CA ALA A 368 -22.47 4.61 27.13
C ALA A 368 -23.40 3.73 26.30
N LEU A 369 -23.62 4.12 25.04
CA LEU A 369 -24.41 3.39 24.06
C LEU A 369 -23.75 3.46 22.69
N LEU A 370 -23.72 2.32 21.98
CA LEU A 370 -23.32 2.22 20.59
C LEU A 370 -24.55 1.83 19.76
N LEU A 371 -24.93 2.69 18.81
CA LEU A 371 -26.00 2.42 17.84
C LEU A 371 -25.38 2.29 16.45
N GLN A 372 -25.67 1.18 15.78
CA GLN A 372 -25.18 0.92 14.43
C GLN A 372 -26.10 -0.06 13.69
N PRO A 373 -26.00 -0.15 12.36
CA PRO A 373 -26.63 -1.17 11.54
C PRO A 373 -26.21 -2.59 11.94
N ALA A 374 -27.11 -3.55 11.77
CA ALA A 374 -26.80 -4.96 12.02
C ALA A 374 -25.66 -5.47 11.13
N GLY A 375 -24.85 -6.39 11.66
CA GLY A 375 -23.78 -7.07 10.90
C GLY A 375 -22.41 -6.39 10.91
N ARG A 376 -22.21 -5.29 11.65
CA ARG A 376 -20.90 -4.62 11.82
C ARG A 376 -20.09 -5.23 12.97
N GLN A 377 -18.78 -5.44 12.74
CA GLN A 377 -18.01 -6.52 13.41
C GLN A 377 -16.81 -6.09 14.27
N LEU A 378 -16.62 -4.80 14.62
CA LEU A 378 -15.54 -4.46 15.55
C LEU A 378 -15.91 -4.93 16.96
N ASN A 379 -15.05 -5.77 17.55
CA ASN A 379 -15.20 -6.24 18.91
C ASN A 379 -14.74 -5.13 19.86
N MET A 380 -15.73 -4.46 20.44
CA MET A 380 -15.54 -3.39 21.42
C MET A 380 -15.98 -3.85 22.80
N GLU A 381 -15.62 -3.10 23.83
CA GLU A 381 -16.00 -3.41 25.20
C GLU A 381 -17.50 -3.29 25.47
N ILE A 382 -18.28 -2.75 24.52
CA ILE A 382 -19.74 -2.57 24.60
C ILE A 382 -20.45 -3.36 23.51
N GLU A 383 -21.61 -3.93 23.82
CA GLU A 383 -22.50 -4.51 22.83
C GLU A 383 -23.27 -3.41 22.11
N ALA A 384 -23.25 -3.46 20.77
CA ALA A 384 -24.00 -2.52 19.98
C ALA A 384 -25.49 -2.86 19.98
N LEU A 385 -26.36 -1.84 20.02
CA LEU A 385 -27.78 -2.01 19.76
C LEU A 385 -28.01 -1.86 18.24
N PRO A 386 -28.39 -2.94 17.53
CA PRO A 386 -28.45 -2.93 16.07
C PRO A 386 -29.73 -2.27 15.56
N ALA A 387 -29.62 -1.50 14.48
CA ALA A 387 -30.72 -1.11 13.60
C ALA A 387 -30.79 -2.08 12.41
N ASN A 388 -31.99 -2.56 12.09
CA ASN A 388 -32.24 -3.40 10.92
C ASN A 388 -33.09 -2.60 9.93
N ASP A 389 -32.84 -2.76 8.64
CA ASP A 389 -33.70 -2.23 7.57
C ASP A 389 -35.05 -2.98 7.60
N GLN A 390 -36.06 -2.36 8.22
CA GLN A 390 -37.39 -2.96 8.40
C GLN A 390 -38.29 -2.71 7.20
N ASN A 391 -38.01 -1.65 6.44
CA ASN A 391 -38.80 -1.22 5.30
C ASN A 391 -38.25 -1.72 3.95
N ALA A 392 -37.10 -2.40 3.96
CA ALA A 392 -36.37 -2.94 2.82
C ALA A 392 -36.00 -1.87 1.77
N ASN A 393 -35.69 -0.64 2.20
CA ASN A 393 -35.29 0.45 1.31
C ASN A 393 -33.81 0.38 0.88
N GLY A 394 -33.09 -0.63 1.36
CA GLY A 394 -31.67 -0.84 1.10
C GLY A 394 -30.75 -0.16 2.11
N THR A 395 -31.29 0.45 3.16
CA THR A 395 -30.52 0.94 4.29
C THR A 395 -31.32 0.94 5.61
N ALA A 396 -30.62 0.80 6.73
CA ALA A 396 -31.18 0.90 8.09
C ALA A 396 -31.06 2.31 8.69
N ASP A 397 -30.67 3.33 7.91
CA ASP A 397 -30.38 4.68 8.42
C ASP A 397 -31.62 5.37 9.01
N ASP A 398 -32.83 5.12 8.48
CA ASP A 398 -34.06 5.70 9.01
C ASP A 398 -34.53 5.00 10.30
N GLU A 399 -34.36 3.68 10.40
CA GLU A 399 -34.55 2.96 11.65
C GLU A 399 -33.51 3.36 12.70
N LEU A 400 -32.25 3.56 12.31
CA LEU A 400 -31.20 4.07 13.19
C LEU A 400 -31.55 5.47 13.70
N TYR A 401 -32.08 6.34 12.85
CA TYR A 401 -32.57 7.66 13.26
C TYR A 401 -33.71 7.55 14.28
N ALA A 402 -34.73 6.75 14.01
CA ALA A 402 -35.85 6.54 14.92
C ALA A 402 -35.40 5.95 16.26
N LEU A 403 -34.52 4.95 16.22
CA LEU A 403 -33.91 4.33 17.40
C LEU A 403 -33.11 5.36 18.21
N SER A 404 -32.31 6.18 17.53
CA SER A 404 -31.51 7.23 18.17
C SER A 404 -32.40 8.17 18.96
N LEU A 405 -33.48 8.69 18.35
CA LEU A 405 -34.42 9.60 19.03
C LEU A 405 -35.04 9.01 20.30
N ASN A 406 -35.26 7.69 20.35
CA ASN A 406 -35.81 7.00 21.53
C ASN A 406 -34.78 6.84 22.66
N GLN A 407 -33.49 6.89 22.35
CA GLN A 407 -32.38 6.65 23.29
C GLN A 407 -31.76 7.94 23.85
N LEU A 408 -31.92 9.09 23.19
CA LEU A 408 -31.28 10.36 23.60
C LEU A 408 -31.61 10.78 25.05
N ASP A 409 -32.84 10.51 25.50
CA ASP A 409 -33.32 10.92 26.83
C ASP A 409 -33.11 9.84 27.93
N GLN A 410 -32.49 8.70 27.60
CA GLN A 410 -32.32 7.56 28.52
C GLN A 410 -31.15 7.72 29.51
N GLY A 411 -30.58 8.93 29.61
CA GLY A 411 -29.56 9.24 30.62
C GLY A 411 -28.13 8.84 30.27
N TYR A 412 -27.83 8.47 29.02
CA TYR A 412 -26.46 8.20 28.58
C TYR A 412 -25.59 9.46 28.62
N ASP A 413 -24.31 9.26 28.94
CA ASP A 413 -23.25 10.28 28.88
C ASP A 413 -22.47 10.21 27.58
N LEU A 414 -22.36 9.02 26.97
CA LEU A 414 -21.77 8.80 25.65
C LEU A 414 -22.76 8.07 24.75
N ILE A 415 -23.07 8.63 23.60
CA ILE A 415 -23.73 7.89 22.52
C ILE A 415 -22.85 7.96 21.27
N MET A 416 -22.60 6.81 20.65
CA MET A 416 -21.97 6.75 19.33
C MET A 416 -23.00 6.23 18.32
N LEU A 417 -23.21 6.99 17.25
CA LEU A 417 -24.09 6.64 16.13
C LEU A 417 -23.25 6.41 14.90
N CYS A 418 -23.38 5.23 14.29
CA CYS A 418 -22.67 4.88 13.08
C CYS A 418 -23.68 4.57 11.99
N PHE A 419 -23.92 5.50 11.06
CA PHE A 419 -24.80 5.25 9.91
C PHE A 419 -24.21 4.17 8.96
N GLU A 420 -25.03 3.62 8.06
CA GLU A 420 -24.55 2.90 6.87
C GLU A 420 -23.94 3.86 5.86
N GLY A 421 -24.49 5.07 5.80
CA GLY A 421 -23.90 6.20 5.10
C GLY A 421 -24.43 6.36 3.68
N ILE A 422 -23.71 7.13 2.89
CA ILE A 422 -24.19 7.64 1.61
C ILE A 422 -24.11 6.59 0.48
N THR A 423 -23.27 5.58 0.65
CA THR A 423 -22.83 4.65 -0.41
C THR A 423 -23.50 3.29 -0.40
N SER A 424 -24.28 2.93 0.64
CA SER A 424 -25.04 1.66 0.71
C SER A 424 -26.11 1.54 -0.40
N ARG A 425 -26.37 2.62 -1.13
CA ARG A 425 -27.38 2.71 -2.20
C ARG A 425 -26.88 2.36 -3.60
N HIS A 426 -25.66 1.86 -3.76
CA HIS A 426 -24.96 1.86 -5.06
C HIS A 426 -24.17 0.58 -5.39
N GLU A 427 -24.85 -0.53 -5.67
CA GLU A 427 -24.22 -1.67 -6.38
C GLU A 427 -24.39 -1.61 -7.92
N SER A 428 -25.07 -0.62 -8.51
CA SER A 428 -25.07 -0.51 -9.96
C SER A 428 -25.34 0.89 -10.51
N GLN A 429 -24.63 1.18 -11.61
CA GLN A 429 -24.87 2.20 -12.64
C GLN A 429 -24.20 3.58 -12.48
N SER A 430 -23.76 4.08 -13.63
CA SER A 430 -22.74 5.11 -13.85
C SER A 430 -23.29 6.54 -13.98
N GLU A 431 -24.48 6.83 -13.44
CA GLU A 431 -25.07 8.18 -13.40
C GLU A 431 -25.56 8.49 -11.97
N VAL A 432 -24.67 8.95 -11.08
CA VAL A 432 -24.82 8.80 -9.62
C VAL A 432 -24.91 10.12 -8.82
N VAL A 433 -25.07 11.29 -9.46
CA VAL A 433 -25.07 12.56 -8.72
C VAL A 433 -26.37 12.80 -7.94
N ALA A 434 -27.53 12.53 -8.54
CA ALA A 434 -28.84 12.83 -7.92
C ALA A 434 -29.19 11.93 -6.72
N PRO A 435 -28.96 10.60 -6.76
CA PRO A 435 -29.23 9.74 -5.59
C PRO A 435 -28.29 10.03 -4.41
N THR A 436 -27.00 10.27 -4.68
CA THR A 436 -25.99 10.61 -3.66
C THR A 436 -26.35 11.87 -2.89
N LEU A 437 -26.68 12.96 -3.60
CA LEU A 437 -27.07 14.21 -2.95
C LEU A 437 -28.40 14.09 -2.18
N SER A 438 -29.30 13.22 -2.63
CA SER A 438 -30.55 12.94 -1.91
C SER A 438 -30.30 12.20 -0.60
N ALA A 439 -29.36 11.23 -0.58
CA ALA A 439 -28.91 10.57 0.64
C ALA A 439 -28.25 11.56 1.60
N VAL A 440 -27.36 12.43 1.09
CA VAL A 440 -26.73 13.51 1.88
C VAL A 440 -27.78 14.40 2.56
N LYS A 441 -28.80 14.84 1.83
CA LYS A 441 -29.88 15.68 2.38
C LYS A 441 -30.74 14.95 3.40
N MET A 442 -30.98 13.66 3.21
CA MET A 442 -31.71 12.83 4.16
C MET A 442 -30.94 12.71 5.48
N ILE A 443 -29.64 12.41 5.41
CA ILE A 443 -28.75 12.38 6.57
C ILE A 443 -28.73 13.74 7.28
N ASP A 444 -28.61 14.86 6.55
CA ASP A 444 -28.66 16.20 7.16
C ASP A 444 -29.94 16.44 7.99
N GLY A 445 -31.09 15.97 7.49
CA GLY A 445 -32.35 15.98 8.22
C GLY A 445 -32.33 15.12 9.49
N TYR A 446 -31.74 13.92 9.45
CA TYR A 446 -31.57 13.08 10.63
C TYR A 446 -30.65 13.73 11.67
N LEU A 447 -29.54 14.31 11.22
CA LEU A 447 -28.61 15.04 12.07
C LEU A 447 -29.31 16.20 12.77
N GLN A 448 -30.16 16.95 12.06
CA GLN A 448 -30.94 18.04 12.66
C GLN A 448 -31.84 17.54 13.79
N GLY A 449 -32.58 16.46 13.55
CA GLY A 449 -33.51 15.90 14.53
C GLY A 449 -32.81 15.35 15.77
N ILE A 450 -31.66 14.68 15.58
CA ILE A 450 -30.84 14.13 16.67
C ILE A 450 -30.16 15.27 17.45
N ALA A 451 -29.47 16.17 16.75
CA ALA A 451 -28.71 17.26 17.37
C ALA A 451 -29.62 18.22 18.16
N GLY A 452 -30.83 18.50 17.66
CA GLY A 452 -31.79 19.35 18.34
C GLY A 452 -32.33 18.82 19.67
N LYS A 453 -32.09 17.54 19.99
CA LYS A 453 -32.50 16.92 21.26
C LYS A 453 -31.33 16.57 22.17
N TRP A 454 -30.10 16.53 21.66
CA TRP A 454 -28.95 16.15 22.47
C TRP A 454 -28.50 17.33 23.36
N PRO A 455 -28.45 17.18 24.69
CA PRO A 455 -28.12 18.27 25.59
C PRO A 455 -26.61 18.51 25.76
N GLY A 456 -25.76 17.79 25.02
CA GLY A 456 -24.32 17.76 25.19
C GLY A 456 -23.52 18.18 23.94
N ARG A 457 -22.22 17.92 23.98
CA ARG A 457 -21.32 18.13 22.84
C ARG A 457 -21.61 17.11 21.75
N ILE A 458 -21.49 17.54 20.49
CA ILE A 458 -21.65 16.66 19.33
C ILE A 458 -20.37 16.70 18.49
N ILE A 459 -19.83 15.53 18.17
CA ILE A 459 -18.74 15.34 17.24
C ILE A 459 -19.30 14.64 16.00
N ILE A 460 -19.08 15.20 14.81
CA ILE A 460 -19.53 14.58 13.57
C ILE A 460 -18.31 14.39 12.67
N THR A 461 -18.10 13.17 12.19
CA THR A 461 -17.06 12.86 11.20
C THR A 461 -17.52 11.72 10.29
N ALA A 462 -16.62 11.23 9.44
CA ALA A 462 -16.95 10.25 8.41
C ALA A 462 -15.83 9.22 8.22
N THR A 463 -16.21 8.13 7.55
CA THR A 463 -15.30 7.09 7.05
C THR A 463 -15.48 6.97 5.53
N PRO A 464 -14.62 6.21 4.82
CA PRO A 464 -14.88 5.79 3.46
C PRO A 464 -16.23 5.07 3.37
N GLY A 465 -16.81 5.13 2.18
CA GLY A 465 -18.13 4.56 1.93
C GLY A 465 -18.14 3.06 1.61
N THR A 466 -16.99 2.43 1.44
CA THR A 466 -16.92 1.02 1.03
C THR A 466 -16.19 0.17 2.06
N ASP A 467 -16.71 -1.04 2.24
CA ASP A 467 -16.12 -2.15 3.00
C ASP A 467 -15.40 -3.11 2.04
N ALA A 468 -14.69 -2.56 1.03
CA ALA A 468 -14.19 -3.32 -0.12
C ALA A 468 -13.02 -4.26 0.23
N GLY A 469 -13.31 -5.35 0.96
CA GLY A 469 -12.39 -6.47 1.21
C GLY A 469 -12.09 -7.33 -0.03
N GLY A 470 -12.16 -6.75 -1.24
CA GLY A 470 -11.99 -7.49 -2.50
C GLY A 470 -12.14 -6.70 -3.82
N SER A 471 -12.66 -5.47 -3.80
CA SER A 471 -12.66 -4.53 -4.95
C SER A 471 -11.40 -3.67 -4.92
N PRO A 472 -10.92 -3.09 -6.06
CA PRO A 472 -9.62 -2.42 -6.08
C PRO A 472 -9.58 -1.36 -4.98
N ARG A 473 -8.59 -1.50 -4.08
CA ARG A 473 -8.34 -0.60 -2.96
C ARG A 473 -8.63 0.83 -3.42
N LEU A 474 -9.46 1.54 -2.67
CA LEU A 474 -9.81 2.92 -2.99
C LEU A 474 -8.54 3.73 -3.25
N ASP A 475 -8.61 4.58 -4.27
CA ASP A 475 -7.48 5.40 -4.68
C ASP A 475 -7.11 6.40 -3.57
N PHE A 476 -5.83 6.47 -3.23
CA PHE A 476 -5.30 7.49 -2.33
C PHE A 476 -5.23 8.83 -3.08
N ASN A 477 -6.19 9.72 -2.84
CA ASN A 477 -6.22 11.05 -3.45
C ASN A 477 -6.91 12.08 -2.54
N ALA A 478 -6.91 13.35 -2.94
CA ALA A 478 -7.46 14.46 -2.15
C ALA A 478 -8.98 14.38 -1.95
N ASP A 479 -9.72 13.61 -2.75
CA ASP A 479 -11.17 13.47 -2.59
C ASP A 479 -11.55 12.32 -1.67
N THR A 480 -10.65 11.35 -1.42
CA THR A 480 -10.94 10.13 -0.65
C THR A 480 -10.35 10.13 0.76
N VAL A 481 -9.20 10.79 0.97
CA VAL A 481 -8.48 10.75 2.25
C VAL A 481 -8.93 11.81 3.26
N PHE A 482 -9.74 12.78 2.82
CA PHE A 482 -10.23 13.86 3.69
C PHE A 482 -11.74 13.77 3.90
N VAL A 483 -12.13 14.00 5.14
CA VAL A 483 -13.53 14.03 5.57
C VAL A 483 -13.83 15.31 6.36
N PRO A 484 -15.10 15.72 6.44
CA PRO A 484 -15.47 16.81 7.32
C PRO A 484 -15.41 16.37 8.79
N TYR A 485 -15.10 17.33 9.67
CA TYR A 485 -15.05 17.15 11.10
C TYR A 485 -15.70 18.35 11.80
N TRP A 486 -16.74 18.10 12.60
CA TRP A 486 -17.42 19.12 13.38
C TRP A 486 -17.31 18.86 14.87
N ARG A 487 -17.26 19.97 15.61
CA ARG A 487 -17.48 20.02 17.06
C ARG A 487 -18.58 21.03 17.32
N ILE A 488 -19.77 20.54 17.59
CA ILE A 488 -20.95 21.36 17.83
C ILE A 488 -21.18 21.43 19.33
N SER A 489 -21.51 22.64 19.79
CA SER A 489 -21.93 22.91 21.15
C SER A 489 -23.45 23.06 21.17
N PRO A 490 -24.12 22.63 22.26
CA PRO A 490 -25.57 22.74 22.37
C PRO A 490 -26.06 24.20 22.37
#